data_AF-W4P4N6-F1
#
_entry.id   AF-W4P4N6-F1
#
_cell.length_a   1.000
_cell.length_b   1.000
_cell.length_c   1.000
_cell.angle_alpha   90.00
_cell.angle_beta   90.00
_cell.angle_gamma   90.00
#
_symmetry.space_group_name_H-M   'P 1'
#
loop_
_entity.id
_entity.type
_entity.pdbx_description
1 polymer ?
#
loop_
_entity_poly.entity_id
_entity_poly.type
_entity_poly.pdbx_seq_one_letter_code
_entity_poly.pdbx_strand_id
1 'polypeptide(L)'
;MPPIGLLLGGVNFTDLKWVMKPAEVVDGKEVEAVTMNYGQFLQNTIDFIIIAFSIFVVIRLVMKLVSKKEEEPAAPPAPSKEEVLLTEIRDLLKEQK
;
A
#
# COMPACT_ATOMS: atom_id res chain seq x y z
N MET A 1 7.30 -11.06 13.64
CA MET A 1 8.13 -9.84 13.70
C MET A 1 7.76 -9.00 14.93
N PRO A 2 8.73 -8.53 15.75
CA PRO A 2 8.47 -7.90 17.05
C PRO A 2 7.55 -6.65 17.04
N PRO A 3 7.64 -5.71 16.08
CA PRO A 3 6.83 -4.47 16.16
C PRO A 3 5.34 -4.68 15.84
N ILE A 4 5.04 -5.56 14.88
CA ILE A 4 3.66 -5.78 14.40
C ILE A 4 2.88 -6.68 15.37
N GLY A 5 3.53 -7.70 15.94
CA GLY A 5 2.90 -8.59 16.93
C GLY A 5 2.54 -7.91 18.26
N LEU A 6 3.30 -6.89 18.67
CA LEU A 6 2.99 -6.07 19.85
C LEU A 6 1.79 -5.14 19.62
N LEU A 7 1.67 -4.55 18.42
CA LEU A 7 0.53 -3.69 18.06
C LEU A 7 -0.80 -4.46 17.97
N LEU A 8 -0.75 -5.74 17.61
CA LEU A 8 -1.92 -6.62 17.52
C LEU A 8 -2.29 -7.30 18.85
N GLY A 9 -1.64 -6.95 19.97
CA GLY A 9 -1.98 -7.47 21.29
C GLY A 9 -1.38 -8.83 21.62
N GLY A 10 -0.25 -9.21 20.99
CA GLY A 10 0.44 -10.47 21.30
C GLY A 10 -0.20 -11.71 20.67
N VAL A 11 -1.05 -11.53 19.66
CA VAL A 11 -1.67 -12.65 18.94
C VAL A 11 -0.60 -13.38 18.13
N ASN A 12 -0.28 -14.60 18.55
CA ASN A 12 0.71 -15.46 17.92
C ASN A 12 0.01 -16.66 17.29
N PHE A 13 -0.13 -16.68 15.96
CA PHE A 13 -0.76 -17.80 15.26
C PHE A 13 0.23 -18.92 14.92
N THR A 14 1.52 -18.72 15.20
CA THR A 14 2.60 -19.66 14.84
C THR A 14 2.47 -21.02 15.54
N ASP A 15 1.82 -21.06 16.71
CA ASP A 15 1.65 -22.29 17.51
C ASP A 15 0.51 -23.20 17.01
N LEU A 16 -0.25 -22.75 16.00
CA LEU A 16 -1.30 -23.56 15.39
C LEU A 16 -0.69 -24.67 14.53
N LYS A 17 -0.84 -25.90 15.00
CA LYS A 17 -0.39 -27.11 14.33
C LYS A 17 -1.47 -28.17 14.33
N TRP A 18 -1.65 -28.83 13.19
CA TRP A 18 -2.50 -30.02 13.10
C TRP A 18 -1.63 -31.24 13.39
N VAL A 19 -1.90 -31.96 14.47
CA VAL A 19 -1.22 -33.22 14.79
C VAL A 19 -1.94 -34.35 14.04
N MET A 20 -1.34 -34.85 12.96
CA MET A 20 -1.93 -35.93 12.16
C MET A 20 -1.61 -37.31 12.74
N LYS A 21 -0.43 -37.46 13.36
CA LYS A 21 -0.08 -38.62 14.18
C LYS A 21 0.56 -38.13 15.48
N PRO A 22 0.03 -38.54 16.65
CA PRO A 22 0.70 -38.27 17.91
C PRO A 22 2.05 -39.00 17.93
N ALA A 23 3.01 -38.45 18.68
CA ALA A 23 4.28 -39.14 18.90
C ALA A 23 4.01 -40.43 19.68
N GLU A 24 4.41 -41.56 19.13
CA GLU A 24 4.31 -42.87 19.77
C GLU A 24 5.69 -43.54 19.77
N VAL A 25 5.96 -44.27 20.86
CA VAL A 25 7.15 -45.11 20.98
C VAL A 25 6.76 -46.51 20.53
N VAL A 26 7.21 -46.92 19.36
CA VAL A 26 7.05 -48.28 18.85
C VAL A 26 8.43 -48.92 18.79
N ASP A 27 8.62 -50.04 19.50
CA ASP A 27 9.89 -50.78 19.57
C ASP A 27 11.12 -49.95 20.01
N GLY A 28 10.95 -49.07 21.01
CA GLY A 28 12.05 -48.30 21.59
C GLY A 28 12.62 -47.21 20.65
N LYS A 29 11.97 -46.95 19.52
CA LYS A 29 12.23 -45.80 18.66
C LYS A 29 11.14 -44.75 18.86
N GLU A 30 11.55 -43.55 19.21
CA GLU A 30 10.68 -42.38 19.24
C GLU A 30 10.30 -42.02 17.80
N VAL A 31 9.02 -42.19 17.45
CA VAL A 31 8.49 -41.67 16.20
C VAL A 31 8.00 -40.26 16.48
N GLU A 32 8.66 -39.25 15.90
CA GLU A 32 8.26 -37.86 16.03
C GLU A 32 6.83 -37.65 15.53
N ALA A 33 6.09 -36.78 16.22
CA ALA A 33 4.73 -36.42 15.84
C ALA A 33 4.74 -35.81 14.43
N VAL A 34 3.95 -36.38 13.52
CA VAL A 34 3.74 -35.77 12.21
C VAL A 34 2.76 -34.62 12.39
N THR A 35 3.30 -33.41 12.50
CA THR A 35 2.53 -32.18 12.67
C THR A 35 2.61 -31.31 11.43
N MET A 36 1.47 -30.83 10.95
CA MET A 36 1.41 -29.81 9.91
C MET A 36 1.25 -28.43 10.56
N ASN A 37 2.33 -27.66 10.54
CA ASN A 37 2.40 -26.31 11.14
C ASN A 37 1.84 -25.28 10.16
N TYR A 38 0.51 -25.17 10.09
CA TYR A 38 -0.15 -24.15 9.25
C TYR A 38 -0.19 -22.77 9.92
N GLY A 39 0.11 -22.70 11.22
CA GLY A 39 0.13 -21.47 11.98
C GLY A 39 1.04 -20.39 11.41
N GLN A 40 2.24 -20.78 10.96
CA GLN A 40 3.18 -19.85 10.35
C GLN A 40 2.70 -19.34 8.98
N PHE A 41 2.01 -20.18 8.20
CA PHE A 41 1.40 -19.76 6.94
C PHE A 41 0.29 -18.73 7.17
N LEU A 42 -0.56 -18.97 8.18
CA LEU A 42 -1.62 -18.04 8.55
C LEU A 42 -1.04 -16.72 9.08
N GLN A 43 -0.03 -16.79 9.96
CA GLN A 43 0.67 -15.62 10.47
C GLN A 43 1.21 -14.75 9.32
N ASN A 44 1.93 -15.36 8.37
CA ASN A 44 2.49 -14.64 7.22
C ASN A 44 1.40 -14.04 6.32
N THR A 45 0.26 -14.71 6.18
CA THR A 45 -0.88 -14.22 5.39
C THR A 45 -1.51 -12.99 6.05
N ILE A 46 -1.71 -13.02 7.37
CA ILE A 46 -2.23 -11.88 8.13
C ILE A 46 -1.24 -10.70 8.08
N ASP A 47 0.05 -10.96 8.29
CA ASP A 47 1.10 -9.94 8.21
C ASP A 47 1.10 -9.28 6.81
N PHE A 48 1.00 -10.07 5.74
CA PHE A 48 0.91 -9.55 4.37
C PHE A 48 -0.32 -8.67 4.15
N ILE A 49 -1.50 -9.09 4.63
CA ILE A 49 -2.74 -8.31 4.52
C ILE A 49 -2.61 -6.98 5.26
N ILE A 50 -2.03 -6.98 6.47
CA ILE A 50 -1.86 -5.76 7.28
C ILE A 50 -0.88 -4.80 6.60
N ILE A 51 0.25 -5.30 6.09
CA ILE A 51 1.23 -4.48 5.38
C ILE A 51 0.60 -3.89 4.10
N ALA A 52 -0.10 -4.70 3.30
CA ALA A 52 -0.79 -4.26 2.11
C ALA A 52 -1.85 -3.19 2.41
N PHE A 53 -2.65 -3.40 3.47
CA PHE A 53 -3.64 -2.42 3.93
C PHE A 53 -3.00 -1.12 4.41
N SER A 54 -1.90 -1.22 5.15
CA SER A 54 -1.16 -0.05 5.65
C SER A 54 -0.61 0.79 4.49
N ILE A 55 0.02 0.14 3.51
CA ILE A 55 0.51 0.80 2.28
C ILE A 55 -0.66 1.44 1.51
N PHE A 56 -1.78 0.74 1.36
CA PHE A 56 -2.98 1.27 0.72
C PHE A 56 -3.50 2.55 1.39
N VAL A 57 -3.60 2.55 2.72
CA VAL A 57 -4.03 3.74 3.49
C VAL A 57 -3.06 4.90 3.29
N VAL A 58 -1.76 4.65 3.34
CA VAL A 58 -0.74 5.70 3.12
C VAL A 58 -0.84 6.29 1.71
N ILE A 59 -0.90 5.44 0.68
CA ILE A 59 -1.05 5.91 -0.71
C ILE A 59 -2.34 6.71 -0.88
N ARG A 60 -3.46 6.22 -0.33
CA ARG A 60 -4.76 6.91 -0.38
C ARG A 60 -4.71 8.26 0.34
N LEU A 61 -4.02 8.36 1.48
CA LEU A 61 -3.85 9.60 2.22
C LEU A 61 -3.01 10.61 1.41
N VAL A 62 -1.89 10.16 0.84
CA VAL A 62 -1.03 11.00 0.00
C VAL A 62 -1.79 11.47 -1.24
N MET A 63 -2.48 10.60 -1.96
CA MET A 63 -3.31 10.99 -3.11
C MET A 63 -4.38 12.01 -2.72
N LYS A 64 -5.05 11.83 -1.58
CA LYS A 64 -6.06 12.79 -1.10
C LYS A 64 -5.46 14.16 -0.76
N LEU A 65 -4.24 14.20 -0.23
CA LEU A 65 -3.54 15.44 0.09
C LEU A 65 -2.98 16.13 -1.16
N VAL A 66 -2.49 15.37 -2.14
CA VAL A 66 -2.00 15.87 -3.42
C VAL A 66 -3.15 16.40 -4.27
N SER A 67 -4.25 15.67 -4.41
CA SER A 67 -5.42 16.15 -5.17
C SER A 67 -6.07 17.39 -4.56
N LYS A 68 -5.99 17.57 -3.23
CA LYS A 68 -6.46 18.80 -2.58
C LYS A 68 -5.56 20.01 -2.86
N LYS A 69 -4.31 19.79 -3.29
CA LYS A 69 -3.38 20.84 -3.70
C LYS A 69 -3.50 21.21 -5.18
N GLU A 70 -4.14 20.35 -5.97
CA GLU A 70 -4.44 20.58 -7.39
C GLU A 70 -5.77 21.31 -7.65
N GLU A 71 -6.47 21.70 -6.57
CA GLU A 71 -7.60 22.66 -6.61
C GLU A 71 -7.13 24.13 -6.51
N GLU A 72 -5.84 24.43 -6.70
CA GLU A 72 -5.53 25.72 -7.33
C GLU A 72 -5.90 25.59 -8.80
N PRO A 73 -6.88 26.37 -9.32
CA PRO A 73 -7.23 26.30 -10.72
C PRO A 73 -5.92 26.49 -11.48
N ALA A 74 -5.53 25.48 -12.25
CA ALA A 74 -4.37 25.56 -13.13
C ALA A 74 -4.46 26.91 -13.81
N ALA A 75 -3.52 27.80 -13.49
CA ALA A 75 -3.54 29.14 -14.05
C ALA A 75 -3.70 28.96 -15.55
N PRO A 76 -4.66 29.64 -16.19
CA PRO A 76 -4.93 29.45 -17.61
C PRO A 76 -3.58 29.48 -18.33
N PRO A 77 -3.32 28.51 -19.23
CA PRO A 77 -2.01 28.34 -19.85
C PRO A 77 -1.52 29.70 -20.29
N ALA A 78 -0.29 30.06 -19.88
CA ALA A 78 0.28 31.34 -20.26
C ALA A 78 0.12 31.49 -21.77
N PRO A 79 -0.42 32.62 -22.25
CA PRO A 79 -0.77 32.75 -23.65
C PRO A 79 0.45 32.43 -24.50
N SER A 80 0.24 31.62 -25.53
CA SER A 80 1.33 31.21 -26.40
C SER A 80 1.95 32.47 -27.03
N LYS A 81 3.23 32.40 -27.42
CA LYS A 81 3.89 33.54 -28.09
C LYS A 81 3.10 34.00 -29.32
N GLU A 82 2.40 33.07 -29.97
CA GLU A 82 1.52 33.34 -31.09
C GLU A 82 0.30 34.18 -30.67
N GLU A 83 -0.35 33.85 -29.56
CA GLU A 83 -1.48 34.64 -29.02
C GLU A 83 -1.06 36.06 -28.62
N VAL A 84 0.16 36.22 -28.07
CA VAL A 84 0.73 37.54 -27.75
C VAL A 84 0.97 38.35 -29.04
N LEU A 85 1.64 37.74 -30.03
CA LEU A 85 1.90 38.39 -31.32
C LEU A 85 0.60 38.75 -32.05
N LEU A 86 -0.42 37.89 -32.01
CA LEU A 86 -1.73 38.18 -32.59
C LEU A 86 -2.44 39.32 -31.88
N THR A 87 -2.24 39.47 -30.58
CA THR A 87 -2.78 40.60 -29.81
C THR A 87 -2.08 41.91 -30.18
N GLU A 88 -0.75 41.89 -30.29
CA GLU A 88 0.05 43.04 -30.75
C GLU A 88 -0.32 43.46 -32.19
N ILE A 89 -0.46 42.49 -33.11
CA ILE A 89 -0.87 42.75 -34.49
C ILE A 89 -2.27 43.37 -34.56
N ARG A 90 -3.22 42.90 -33.74
CA ARG A 90 -4.57 43.47 -33.67
C ARG A 90 -4.52 44.93 -33.22
N ASP A 91 -3.72 45.24 -32.22
CA ASP A 91 -3.64 46.59 -31.66
C ASP A 91 -2.96 47.55 -32.66
N LEU A 92 -1.89 47.10 -33.36
CA LEU A 92 -1.26 47.85 -34.46
C LEU A 92 -2.22 48.10 -35.64
N LEU A 93 -3.05 47.12 -36.00
CA LEU A 93 -4.07 47.28 -37.05
C LEU A 93 -5.19 48.25 -36.65
N LYS A 94 -5.48 48.36 -35.35
CA LYS A 94 -6.49 49.27 -34.81
C LYS A 94 -5.98 50.71 -34.78
N GLU A 95 -4.68 50.92 -34.56
CA GLU A 95 -4.03 52.25 -34.66
C GLU A 95 -3.89 52.74 -36.11
N GLN A 96 -3.82 51.84 -37.09
CA GLN A 96 -3.78 52.21 -38.52
C GLN A 96 -5.15 52.52 -39.13
N LYS A 97 -6.23 52.48 -38.35
CA LYS A 97 -7.60 52.76 -38.80
C LYS A 97 -8.11 54.09 -38.26
#